data_AF-A0A7C4DGF9-F1
#
_entry.id   AF-A0A7C4DGF9-F1
#
_cell.length_a   1.000
_cell.length_b   1.000
_cell.length_c   1.000
_cell.angle_alpha   90.00
_cell.angle_beta   90.00
_cell.angle_gamma   90.00
#
_symmetry.space_group_name_H-M   'P 1'
#
loop_
_entity.id
_entity.type
_entity.pdbx_description
1 polymer ?
#
loop_
_entity_poly.entity_id
_entity_poly.type
_entity_poly.pdbx_seq_one_letter_code
_entity_poly.pdbx_strand_id
1 'polypeptide(L)'
;MKKIWISLLSKNEEKAKKMMASLGQYGLAPAGHFWSNNLEKMEWSSARQPLLDPEVAAWLIVANEADFADPDTRFGLSLLSITVQAARGHGFPTIIAFDGKPPAPDTLPTPLRHAQFAPDSAALGAKVVARVNVPFKPQAAEYRLDVYGVPGLGLWLEAGPAAGHNWNGVMFGVSPGDINAHGVAAAGKPPTEKMILNYPMQGLKLQLGEREYTAWAVKNPLDEKTSYYLRALGRPESFVFGEFSEADSAEVFVLKMT
;
A
#
# COMPACT_ATOMS: atom_id res chain seq x y z
N MET A 1 6.54 -25.87 -3.96
CA MET A 1 6.67 -25.00 -5.15
C MET A 1 6.44 -23.56 -4.69
N LYS A 2 7.20 -22.55 -5.14
CA LYS A 2 6.99 -21.17 -4.66
C LYS A 2 5.76 -20.56 -5.35
N LYS A 3 4.81 -20.03 -4.58
CA LYS A 3 3.61 -19.40 -5.11
C LYS A 3 3.90 -17.97 -5.54
N ILE A 4 3.36 -17.57 -6.68
CA ILE A 4 3.46 -16.20 -7.20
C ILE A 4 2.05 -15.67 -7.38
N TRP A 5 1.77 -14.50 -6.81
CA TRP A 5 0.49 -13.84 -7.01
C TRP A 5 0.57 -12.84 -8.15
N ILE A 6 -0.36 -12.93 -9.10
CA ILE A 6 -0.37 -12.12 -10.32
C ILE A 6 -1.57 -11.16 -10.28
N SER A 7 -1.29 -9.86 -10.45
CA SER A 7 -2.29 -8.84 -10.74
C SER A 7 -2.19 -8.45 -12.21
N LEU A 8 -3.17 -8.84 -13.04
CA LEU A 8 -3.23 -8.41 -14.44
C LEU A 8 -4.09 -7.16 -14.56
N LEU A 9 -3.49 -6.02 -14.89
CA LEU A 9 -4.19 -4.73 -14.90
C LEU A 9 -5.22 -4.63 -16.05
N SER A 10 -4.87 -5.18 -17.20
CA SER A 10 -5.77 -5.33 -18.34
C SER A 10 -6.36 -6.73 -18.41
N LYS A 11 -7.68 -6.84 -18.60
CA LYS A 11 -8.36 -8.14 -18.75
C LYS A 11 -7.99 -8.79 -20.09
N ASN A 12 -7.17 -9.83 -20.02
CA ASN A 12 -6.79 -10.65 -21.17
C ASN A 12 -6.55 -12.11 -20.75
N GLU A 13 -7.53 -12.98 -21.02
CA GLU A 13 -7.49 -14.38 -20.60
C GLU A 13 -6.43 -15.20 -21.31
N GLU A 14 -6.19 -14.93 -22.60
CA GLU A 14 -5.18 -15.65 -23.37
C GLU A 14 -3.78 -15.35 -22.83
N LYS A 15 -3.49 -14.06 -22.57
CA LYS A 15 -2.25 -13.61 -21.96
C LYS A 15 -2.07 -14.22 -20.57
N ALA A 16 -3.13 -14.21 -19.74
CA ALA A 16 -3.11 -14.83 -18.42
C ALA A 16 -2.74 -16.33 -18.50
N LYS A 17 -3.40 -17.10 -19.37
CA LYS A 17 -3.14 -18.53 -19.56
C LYS A 17 -1.71 -18.80 -20.00
N LYS A 18 -1.21 -18.06 -21.01
CA LYS A 18 0.17 -18.21 -21.51
C LYS A 18 1.20 -17.90 -20.43
N MET A 19 0.98 -16.84 -19.65
CA MET A 19 1.88 -16.44 -18.58
C MET A 19 1.90 -17.43 -17.42
N MET A 20 0.72 -17.90 -16.99
CA MET A 20 0.63 -18.93 -15.96
C MET A 20 1.31 -20.23 -16.42
N ALA A 21 1.10 -20.65 -17.67
CA ALA A 21 1.78 -21.83 -18.22
C ALA A 21 3.30 -21.65 -18.25
N SER A 22 3.79 -20.49 -18.70
CA SER A 22 5.22 -20.18 -18.73
C SER A 22 5.83 -20.20 -17.33
N LEU A 23 5.24 -19.50 -16.35
CA LEU A 23 5.71 -19.52 -14.96
C LEU A 23 5.69 -20.94 -14.37
N GLY A 24 4.69 -21.75 -14.72
CA GLY A 24 4.59 -23.16 -14.32
C GLY A 24 5.74 -24.02 -14.85
N GLN A 25 6.16 -23.83 -16.12
CA GLN A 25 7.32 -24.52 -16.70
C GLN A 25 8.62 -24.24 -15.93
N TYR A 26 8.68 -23.08 -15.29
CA TYR A 26 9.79 -22.63 -14.46
C TYR A 26 9.70 -23.10 -13.00
N GLY A 27 8.76 -24.00 -12.66
CA GLY A 27 8.64 -24.56 -11.31
C GLY A 27 8.02 -23.59 -10.29
N LEU A 28 7.23 -22.63 -10.76
CA LEU A 28 6.45 -21.72 -9.92
C LEU A 28 4.98 -22.17 -9.87
N ALA A 29 4.29 -21.79 -8.80
CA ALA A 29 2.85 -21.98 -8.66
C ALA A 29 2.13 -20.63 -8.86
N PRO A 30 1.88 -20.20 -10.11
CA PRO A 30 1.21 -18.93 -10.36
C PRO A 30 -0.27 -19.02 -10.00
N ALA A 31 -0.76 -18.00 -9.30
CA ALA A 31 -2.16 -17.74 -9.05
C ALA A 31 -2.39 -16.24 -9.22
N GLY A 32 -3.61 -15.79 -9.50
CA GLY A 32 -3.83 -14.37 -9.69
C GLY A 32 -5.25 -13.99 -10.02
N HIS A 33 -5.43 -12.72 -10.35
CA HIS A 33 -6.71 -12.12 -10.68
C HIS A 33 -6.54 -11.06 -11.77
N PHE A 34 -7.66 -10.69 -12.39
CA PHE A 34 -7.75 -9.45 -13.14
C PHE A 34 -8.00 -8.32 -12.16
N TRP A 35 -7.21 -7.27 -12.27
CA TRP A 35 -7.33 -6.09 -11.44
C TRP A 35 -8.67 -5.41 -11.67
N SER A 36 -9.21 -4.78 -10.61
CA SER A 36 -10.38 -3.92 -10.72
C SER A 36 -10.09 -2.56 -10.07
N ASN A 37 -10.30 -1.52 -10.86
CA ASN A 37 -10.15 -0.11 -10.44
C ASN A 37 -11.39 0.45 -9.75
N ASN A 38 -12.34 -0.38 -9.33
CA ASN A 38 -13.51 0.12 -8.61
C ASN A 38 -13.14 0.51 -7.17
N LEU A 39 -12.60 1.72 -7.03
CA LEU A 39 -12.17 2.29 -5.75
C LEU A 39 -13.36 2.53 -4.82
N GLU A 40 -14.51 2.93 -5.35
CA GLU A 40 -15.73 3.15 -4.56
C GLU A 40 -16.16 1.87 -3.82
N LYS A 41 -16.09 0.72 -4.51
CA LYS A 41 -16.40 -0.59 -3.93
C LYS A 41 -15.21 -1.25 -3.23
N MET A 42 -14.04 -0.59 -3.20
CA MET A 42 -12.80 -1.11 -2.65
C MET A 42 -12.37 -2.46 -3.27
N GLU A 43 -12.65 -2.68 -4.56
CA GLU A 43 -12.43 -4.00 -5.19
C GLU A 43 -10.94 -4.40 -5.23
N TRP A 44 -10.02 -3.44 -5.18
CA TRP A 44 -8.58 -3.66 -5.01
C TRP A 44 -8.24 -4.48 -3.75
N SER A 45 -9.06 -4.38 -2.69
CA SER A 45 -8.79 -5.02 -1.40
C SER A 45 -9.03 -6.54 -1.44
N SER A 46 -9.75 -7.04 -2.45
CA SER A 46 -9.96 -8.48 -2.66
C SER A 46 -8.64 -9.25 -2.84
N ALA A 47 -7.60 -8.59 -3.36
CA ALA A 47 -6.28 -9.16 -3.54
C ALA A 47 -5.46 -9.25 -2.25
N ARG A 48 -5.87 -8.60 -1.15
CA ARG A 48 -5.14 -8.60 0.12
C ARG A 48 -4.92 -10.00 0.65
N GLN A 49 -5.99 -10.74 0.91
CA GLN A 49 -5.90 -12.06 1.57
C GLN A 49 -5.02 -13.04 0.78
N PRO A 50 -5.21 -13.25 -0.54
CA PRO A 50 -4.35 -14.15 -1.30
C PRO A 50 -2.89 -13.73 -1.35
N LEU A 51 -2.61 -12.41 -1.37
CA LEU A 51 -1.25 -11.88 -1.48
C LEU A 51 -0.47 -11.95 -0.16
N LEU A 52 -1.17 -11.90 0.97
CA LEU A 52 -0.58 -12.04 2.31
C LEU A 52 -0.34 -13.48 2.75
N ASP A 53 -0.80 -14.46 1.96
CA ASP A 53 -0.50 -15.88 2.16
C ASP A 53 1.02 -16.09 2.30
N PRO A 54 1.49 -16.73 3.40
CA PRO A 54 2.91 -16.99 3.63
C PRO A 54 3.60 -17.78 2.50
N GLU A 55 2.86 -18.59 1.74
CA GLU A 55 3.42 -19.35 0.61
C GLU A 55 3.71 -18.47 -0.62
N VAL A 56 3.08 -17.29 -0.71
CA VAL A 56 3.35 -16.33 -1.79
C VAL A 56 4.74 -15.73 -1.58
N ALA A 57 5.62 -16.01 -2.54
CA ALA A 57 7.02 -15.59 -2.52
C ALA A 57 7.27 -14.26 -3.25
N ALA A 58 6.37 -13.86 -4.15
CA ALA A 58 6.45 -12.58 -4.84
C ALA A 58 5.08 -12.13 -5.38
N TRP A 59 4.99 -10.83 -5.59
CA TRP A 59 3.91 -10.17 -6.32
C TRP A 59 4.36 -9.83 -7.74
N LEU A 60 3.63 -10.29 -8.74
CA LEU A 60 3.82 -9.94 -10.15
C LEU A 60 2.67 -9.06 -10.62
N ILE A 61 2.96 -7.82 -11.00
CA ILE A 61 2.00 -6.89 -11.62
C ILE A 61 2.26 -6.91 -13.12
N VAL A 62 1.22 -7.12 -13.92
CA VAL A 62 1.31 -7.12 -15.38
C VAL A 62 0.60 -5.87 -15.89
N ALA A 63 1.36 -4.97 -16.49
CA ALA A 63 0.91 -3.63 -16.85
C ALA A 63 1.43 -3.21 -18.23
N ASN A 64 0.72 -2.29 -18.87
CA ASN A 64 1.21 -1.50 -19.98
C ASN A 64 1.26 0.00 -19.62
N GLU A 65 1.69 0.83 -20.57
CA GLU A 65 1.75 2.29 -20.39
C GLU A 65 0.39 2.92 -20.03
N ALA A 66 -0.71 2.47 -20.62
CA ALA A 66 -2.04 3.01 -20.35
C ALA A 66 -2.53 2.64 -18.95
N ASP A 67 -2.33 1.38 -18.52
CA ASP A 67 -2.68 0.93 -17.17
C ASP A 67 -1.95 1.78 -16.11
N PHE A 68 -0.66 2.05 -16.35
CA PHE A 68 0.17 2.80 -15.42
C PHE A 68 0.07 4.31 -15.58
N ALA A 69 -0.59 4.82 -16.62
CA ALA A 69 -0.92 6.24 -16.73
C ALA A 69 -2.18 6.60 -15.92
N ASP A 70 -3.03 5.62 -15.64
CA ASP A 70 -4.26 5.79 -14.87
C ASP A 70 -3.97 6.04 -13.37
N PRO A 71 -4.34 7.22 -12.82
CA PRO A 71 -4.12 7.53 -11.42
C PRO A 71 -4.92 6.62 -10.47
N ASP A 72 -6.07 6.09 -10.87
CA ASP A 72 -6.88 5.20 -10.02
C ASP A 72 -6.18 3.84 -9.86
N THR A 73 -5.62 3.33 -10.96
CA THR A 73 -4.76 2.13 -10.94
C THR A 73 -3.56 2.32 -10.02
N ARG A 74 -2.83 3.42 -10.16
CA ARG A 74 -1.67 3.72 -9.30
C ARG A 74 -2.06 3.82 -7.82
N PHE A 75 -3.17 4.46 -7.54
CA PHE A 75 -3.67 4.61 -6.18
C PHE A 75 -4.03 3.25 -5.57
N GLY A 76 -4.83 2.42 -6.26
CA GLY A 76 -5.20 1.10 -5.77
C GLY A 76 -3.99 0.17 -5.59
N LEU A 77 -3.03 0.20 -6.51
CA LEU A 77 -1.77 -0.55 -6.37
C LEU A 77 -0.94 -0.05 -5.20
N SER A 78 -0.93 1.26 -4.94
CA SER A 78 -0.25 1.84 -3.79
C SER A 78 -0.87 1.40 -2.47
N LEU A 79 -2.20 1.37 -2.38
CA LEU A 79 -2.91 0.85 -1.21
C LEU A 79 -2.58 -0.63 -0.96
N LEU A 80 -2.65 -1.46 -2.00
CA LEU A 80 -2.30 -2.88 -1.86
C LEU A 80 -0.82 -3.07 -1.51
N SER A 81 0.07 -2.22 -2.03
CA SER A 81 1.48 -2.27 -1.67
C SER A 81 1.73 -1.92 -0.21
N ILE A 82 1.04 -0.91 0.34
CA ILE A 82 1.09 -0.58 1.78
C ILE A 82 0.68 -1.80 2.62
N THR A 83 -0.43 -2.46 2.24
CA THR A 83 -0.88 -3.70 2.88
C THR A 83 0.19 -4.79 2.88
N VAL A 84 0.87 -4.99 1.74
CA VAL A 84 1.95 -5.99 1.62
C VAL A 84 3.14 -5.61 2.48
N GLN A 85 3.54 -4.34 2.48
CA GLN A 85 4.65 -3.85 3.29
C GLN A 85 4.35 -3.96 4.79
N ALA A 86 3.11 -3.70 5.22
CA ALA A 86 2.68 -3.86 6.61
C ALA A 86 2.85 -5.30 7.12
N ALA A 87 2.45 -6.28 6.31
CA ALA A 87 2.41 -7.69 6.71
C ALA A 87 3.69 -8.47 6.39
N ARG A 88 4.40 -8.11 5.31
CA ARG A 88 5.60 -8.82 4.82
C ARG A 88 6.88 -8.03 5.06
N GLY A 89 6.78 -6.76 5.44
CA GLY A 89 7.89 -5.83 5.59
C GLY A 89 8.30 -5.16 4.27
N HIS A 90 9.06 -4.08 4.39
CA HIS A 90 9.56 -3.34 3.22
C HIS A 90 10.50 -4.20 2.38
N GLY A 91 10.41 -4.02 1.06
CA GLY A 91 11.24 -4.74 0.08
C GLY A 91 10.70 -6.12 -0.33
N PHE A 92 9.46 -6.48 0.05
CA PHE A 92 8.83 -7.70 -0.43
C PHE A 92 8.93 -7.82 -1.96
N PRO A 93 9.36 -8.96 -2.53
CA PRO A 93 9.61 -9.09 -3.96
C PRO A 93 8.39 -8.71 -4.81
N THR A 94 8.47 -7.55 -5.44
CA THR A 94 7.44 -7.00 -6.31
C THR A 94 8.05 -6.76 -7.69
N ILE A 95 7.51 -7.41 -8.71
CA ILE A 95 7.95 -7.31 -10.10
C ILE A 95 6.81 -6.69 -10.91
N ILE A 96 7.12 -5.71 -11.74
CA ILE A 96 6.19 -5.14 -12.72
C ILE A 96 6.63 -5.63 -14.10
N ALA A 97 5.94 -6.63 -14.62
CA ALA A 97 6.03 -7.04 -16.02
C ALA A 97 5.37 -5.95 -16.87
N PHE A 98 6.20 -5.17 -17.56
CA PHE A 98 5.79 -3.95 -18.23
C PHE A 98 5.94 -4.08 -19.73
N ASP A 99 4.88 -3.75 -20.45
CA ASP A 99 4.86 -3.60 -21.90
C ASP A 99 5.03 -2.12 -22.25
N GLY A 100 6.18 -1.78 -22.86
CA GLY A 100 6.58 -0.39 -23.16
C GLY A 100 7.78 0.08 -22.35
N LYS A 101 7.96 1.41 -22.27
CA LYS A 101 9.07 2.03 -21.54
C LYS A 101 8.69 2.22 -20.07
N PRO A 102 9.41 1.61 -19.10
CA PRO A 102 9.14 1.82 -17.68
C PRO A 102 9.18 3.31 -17.29
N PRO A 103 8.27 3.77 -16.41
CA PRO A 103 8.34 5.10 -15.82
C PRO A 103 9.62 5.28 -15.00
N ALA A 104 10.07 6.52 -14.85
CA ALA A 104 11.24 6.83 -14.03
C ALA A 104 10.95 6.55 -12.54
N PRO A 105 11.90 6.02 -11.76
CA PRO A 105 11.65 5.59 -10.37
C PRO A 105 11.09 6.68 -9.43
N ASP A 106 11.51 7.92 -9.62
CA ASP A 106 11.06 9.09 -8.85
C ASP A 106 9.60 9.48 -9.15
N THR A 107 9.10 9.13 -10.33
CA THR A 107 7.70 9.33 -10.73
C THR A 107 6.74 8.30 -10.15
N LEU A 108 7.26 7.20 -9.59
CA LEU A 108 6.45 6.15 -8.97
C LEU A 108 5.86 6.62 -7.64
N PRO A 109 4.64 6.15 -7.29
CA PRO A 109 4.10 6.26 -5.95
C PRO A 109 5.10 5.71 -4.92
N THR A 110 5.22 6.36 -3.76
CA THR A 110 6.14 5.97 -2.69
C THR A 110 6.03 4.47 -2.36
N PRO A 111 4.82 3.89 -2.18
CA PRO A 111 4.69 2.46 -1.88
C PRO A 111 5.16 1.52 -2.98
N LEU A 112 5.39 1.97 -4.22
CA LEU A 112 5.80 1.13 -5.36
C LEU A 112 7.26 1.37 -5.79
N ARG A 113 7.98 2.29 -5.16
CA ARG A 113 9.37 2.63 -5.53
C ARG A 113 10.35 1.46 -5.41
N HIS A 114 10.04 0.46 -4.58
CA HIS A 114 10.87 -0.75 -4.44
C HIS A 114 10.62 -1.78 -5.55
N ALA A 115 9.56 -1.61 -6.35
CA ALA A 115 9.19 -2.57 -7.38
C ALA A 115 10.20 -2.58 -8.53
N GLN A 116 10.47 -3.77 -9.06
CA GLN A 116 11.42 -3.95 -10.16
C GLN A 116 10.69 -4.13 -11.48
N PHE A 117 11.03 -3.32 -12.46
CA PHE A 117 10.52 -3.46 -13.81
C PHE A 117 11.22 -4.58 -14.56
N ALA A 118 10.43 -5.41 -15.23
CA ALA A 118 10.91 -6.41 -16.18
C ALA A 118 10.12 -6.27 -17.48
N PRO A 119 10.77 -6.38 -18.66
CA PRO A 119 10.05 -6.43 -19.92
C PRO A 119 9.08 -7.62 -19.95
N ASP A 120 7.84 -7.37 -20.34
CA ASP A 120 6.87 -8.42 -20.62
C ASP A 120 7.28 -9.17 -21.89
N SER A 121 7.97 -10.29 -21.70
CA SER A 121 8.67 -11.01 -22.77
C SER A 121 8.81 -12.50 -22.41
N ALA A 122 9.25 -13.32 -23.36
CA ALA A 122 9.51 -14.74 -23.12
C ALA A 122 10.51 -15.01 -21.98
N ALA A 123 11.40 -14.06 -21.67
CA ALA A 123 12.38 -14.17 -20.60
C ALA A 123 11.81 -13.86 -19.20
N LEU A 124 10.54 -13.42 -19.09
CA LEU A 124 9.93 -13.02 -17.83
C LEU A 124 9.95 -14.15 -16.79
N GLY A 125 9.63 -15.38 -17.20
CA GLY A 125 9.60 -16.53 -16.28
C GLY A 125 10.94 -16.78 -15.59
N ALA A 126 12.04 -16.73 -16.34
CA ALA A 126 13.39 -16.86 -15.80
C ALA A 126 13.73 -15.73 -14.80
N LYS A 127 13.35 -14.48 -15.11
CA LYS A 127 13.57 -13.32 -14.22
C LYS A 127 12.79 -13.46 -12.91
N VAL A 128 11.54 -13.89 -12.98
CA VAL A 128 10.69 -14.11 -11.80
C VAL A 128 11.28 -15.23 -10.93
N VAL A 129 11.69 -16.37 -11.52
CA VAL A 129 12.36 -17.46 -10.79
C VAL A 129 13.63 -17.00 -10.09
N ALA A 130 14.49 -16.29 -10.80
CA ALA A 130 15.73 -15.79 -10.23
C ALA A 130 15.44 -14.92 -9.00
N ARG A 131 14.44 -14.04 -9.10
CA ARG A 131 14.07 -13.12 -8.01
C ARG A 131 13.50 -13.84 -6.80
N VAL A 132 12.57 -14.78 -7.00
CA VAL A 132 11.93 -15.49 -5.87
C VAL A 132 12.88 -16.46 -5.17
N ASN A 133 14.00 -16.81 -5.80
CA ASN A 133 15.05 -17.64 -5.21
C ASN A 133 16.10 -16.85 -4.42
N VAL A 134 16.10 -15.52 -4.51
CA VAL A 134 16.87 -14.69 -3.58
C VAL A 134 16.14 -14.68 -2.23
N PRO A 135 16.81 -15.05 -1.11
CA PRO A 135 16.22 -14.93 0.21
C PRO A 135 15.79 -13.50 0.50
N PHE A 136 14.51 -13.31 0.79
CA PHE A 136 13.96 -12.02 1.19
C PHE A 136 14.26 -11.76 2.66
N LYS A 137 14.85 -10.59 2.95
CA LYS A 137 15.06 -10.08 4.30
C LYS A 137 14.22 -8.81 4.46
N PRO A 138 13.15 -8.85 5.27
CA PRO A 138 12.34 -7.67 5.56
C PRO A 138 13.21 -6.52 6.08
N GLN A 139 13.04 -5.33 5.52
CA GLN A 139 13.62 -4.11 6.08
C GLN A 139 12.72 -3.57 7.19
N ALA A 140 13.33 -3.11 8.29
CA ALA A 140 12.60 -2.48 9.38
C ALA A 140 11.94 -1.18 8.89
N ALA A 141 10.69 -0.97 9.28
CA ALA A 141 9.95 0.25 8.99
C ALA A 141 10.20 1.29 10.08
N GLU A 142 10.25 2.57 9.71
CA GLU A 142 10.35 3.71 10.65
C GLU A 142 9.01 4.04 11.34
N TYR A 143 7.93 3.42 10.86
CA TYR A 143 6.57 3.53 11.39
C TYR A 143 5.78 2.28 11.03
N ARG A 144 4.65 2.06 11.69
CA ARG A 144 3.63 1.11 11.26
C ARG A 144 2.60 1.85 10.41
N LEU A 145 2.32 1.33 9.22
CA LEU A 145 1.24 1.81 8.36
C LEU A 145 0.57 0.63 7.67
N ASP A 146 -0.76 0.57 7.75
CA ASP A 146 -1.58 -0.36 6.98
C ASP A 146 -2.83 0.33 6.45
N VAL A 147 -3.51 -0.30 5.48
CA VAL A 147 -4.75 0.19 4.88
C VAL A 147 -5.77 -0.94 4.73
N TYR A 148 -7.03 -0.60 4.98
CA TYR A 148 -8.16 -1.51 4.90
C TYR A 148 -9.24 -0.90 4.01
N GLY A 149 -9.41 -1.46 2.82
CA GLY A 149 -10.57 -1.19 1.97
C GLY A 149 -11.74 -2.07 2.39
N VAL A 150 -12.72 -1.49 3.07
CA VAL A 150 -13.88 -2.22 3.60
C VAL A 150 -15.11 -1.84 2.78
N PRO A 151 -15.68 -2.76 1.97
CA PRO A 151 -16.87 -2.48 1.17
C PRO A 151 -18.01 -1.88 2.01
N GLY A 152 -18.54 -0.74 1.57
CA GLY A 152 -19.58 0.00 2.29
C GLY A 152 -19.11 0.83 3.50
N LEU A 153 -17.93 0.56 4.06
CA LEU A 153 -17.37 1.33 5.19
C LEU A 153 -16.23 2.27 4.79
N GLY A 154 -15.66 2.11 3.60
CA GLY A 154 -14.68 3.01 3.00
C GLY A 154 -13.23 2.59 3.20
N LEU A 155 -12.31 3.55 3.00
CA LEU A 155 -10.87 3.37 3.13
C LEU A 155 -10.41 3.78 4.52
N TRP A 156 -10.01 2.80 5.33
CA TRP A 156 -9.39 3.02 6.63
C TRP A 156 -7.87 2.92 6.53
N LEU A 157 -7.18 3.88 7.13
CA LEU A 157 -5.74 3.91 7.31
C LEU A 157 -5.42 3.65 8.77
N GLU A 158 -4.40 2.86 9.02
CA GLU A 158 -3.84 2.58 10.35
C GLU A 158 -2.41 3.13 10.39
N ALA A 159 -2.08 3.94 11.40
CA ALA A 159 -0.75 4.46 11.62
C ALA A 159 -0.31 4.29 13.09
N GLY A 160 0.97 4.03 13.31
CA GLY A 160 1.54 3.96 14.65
C GLY A 160 3.07 3.97 14.63
N PRO A 161 3.70 3.98 15.82
CA PRO A 161 5.15 3.96 15.92
C PRO A 161 5.76 2.67 15.38
N ALA A 162 7.03 2.73 15.01
CA ALA A 162 7.85 1.54 14.75
C ALA A 162 7.95 0.65 16.00
N ALA A 163 8.31 -0.62 15.79
CA ALA A 163 8.60 -1.53 16.90
C ALA A 163 9.72 -0.95 17.79
N GLY A 164 9.53 -0.98 19.10
CA GLY A 164 10.41 -0.41 20.12
C GLY A 164 10.21 1.08 20.39
N HIS A 165 9.30 1.76 19.68
CA HIS A 165 9.04 3.19 19.82
C HIS A 165 7.63 3.47 20.32
N ASN A 166 7.44 4.68 20.87
CA ASN A 166 6.14 5.19 21.30
C ASN A 166 5.92 6.58 20.68
N TRP A 167 4.66 6.95 20.47
CA TRP A 167 4.27 8.32 20.09
C TRP A 167 3.36 8.94 21.16
N ASN A 168 3.56 10.21 21.48
CA ASN A 168 2.75 10.99 22.42
C ASN A 168 1.65 11.77 21.69
N GLY A 169 0.77 11.02 21.03
CA GLY A 169 -0.20 11.57 20.09
C GLY A 169 0.23 11.34 18.65
N VAL A 170 -0.68 11.66 17.74
CA VAL A 170 -0.53 11.39 16.32
C VAL A 170 -1.27 12.45 15.53
N MET A 171 -0.70 12.82 14.41
CA MET A 171 -1.33 13.65 13.39
C MET A 171 -1.31 12.90 12.07
N PHE A 172 -2.43 12.93 11.35
CA PHE A 172 -2.54 12.31 10.03
C PHE A 172 -3.37 13.20 9.12
N GLY A 173 -2.84 13.49 7.94
CA GLY A 173 -3.47 14.30 6.91
C GLY A 173 -3.46 13.66 5.54
N VAL A 174 -4.41 14.10 4.72
CA VAL A 174 -4.61 13.64 3.34
C VAL A 174 -4.63 14.84 2.39
N SER A 175 -4.16 14.64 1.15
CA SER A 175 -4.19 15.68 0.12
C SER A 175 -4.20 15.11 -1.31
N PRO A 176 -5.10 15.58 -2.20
CA PRO A 176 -6.37 16.21 -1.83
C PRO A 176 -7.25 15.22 -1.06
N GLY A 177 -8.38 15.68 -0.53
CA GLY A 177 -9.36 14.80 0.10
C GLY A 177 -9.78 15.27 1.48
N ASP A 178 -10.56 14.43 2.14
CA ASP A 178 -11.16 14.75 3.43
C ASP A 178 -11.17 13.53 4.36
N ILE A 179 -11.42 13.78 5.63
CA ILE A 179 -11.44 12.81 6.71
C ILE A 179 -12.79 12.94 7.40
N ASN A 180 -13.44 11.82 7.71
CA ASN A 180 -14.73 11.86 8.41
C ASN A 180 -14.85 10.91 9.61
N ALA A 181 -13.78 10.18 9.94
CA ALA A 181 -13.72 9.38 11.15
C ALA A 181 -12.26 9.17 11.56
N HIS A 182 -12.00 9.12 12.86
CA HIS A 182 -10.70 8.73 13.41
C HIS A 182 -10.79 8.20 14.84
N GLY A 183 -9.71 7.60 15.32
CA GLY A 183 -9.48 7.35 16.73
C GLY A 183 -8.43 6.27 16.99
N VAL A 184 -8.14 6.01 18.25
CA VAL A 184 -7.13 5.01 18.65
C VAL A 184 -7.80 3.71 19.07
N ALA A 185 -7.29 2.59 18.57
CA ALA A 185 -7.72 1.23 18.92
C ALA A 185 -6.54 0.26 18.89
N ALA A 186 -6.78 -1.02 19.15
CA ALA A 186 -5.78 -2.07 19.04
C ALA A 186 -5.20 -2.13 17.61
N ALA A 187 -3.89 -2.36 17.50
CA ALA A 187 -3.18 -2.41 16.22
C ALA A 187 -3.50 -3.67 15.38
N GLY A 188 -3.36 -3.57 14.06
CA GLY A 188 -3.33 -4.69 13.12
C GLY A 188 -4.68 -5.23 12.63
N LYS A 189 -5.78 -4.51 12.88
CA LYS A 189 -7.12 -4.88 12.40
C LYS A 189 -7.93 -3.62 12.06
N PRO A 190 -8.88 -3.69 11.10
CA PRO A 190 -9.85 -2.61 10.92
C PRO A 190 -10.56 -2.30 12.24
N PRO A 191 -10.90 -1.02 12.51
CA PRO A 191 -11.55 -0.65 13.76
C PRO A 191 -12.99 -1.18 13.79
N THR A 192 -13.19 -2.32 14.44
CA THR A 192 -14.52 -2.90 14.74
C THR A 192 -14.98 -2.61 16.17
N GLU A 193 -14.06 -2.11 16.99
CA GLU A 193 -14.27 -1.84 18.41
C GLU A 193 -14.39 -0.34 18.68
N LYS A 194 -14.73 0.01 19.93
CA LYS A 194 -14.81 1.40 20.36
C LYS A 194 -13.41 2.05 20.29
N MET A 195 -13.28 3.09 19.48
CA MET A 195 -12.06 3.90 19.42
C MET A 195 -12.04 4.94 20.54
N ILE A 196 -10.84 5.25 21.02
CA ILE A 196 -10.59 6.23 22.08
C ILE A 196 -10.03 7.51 21.47
N LEU A 197 -10.53 8.66 21.93
CA LEU A 197 -10.13 9.99 21.48
C LEU A 197 -9.75 10.84 22.69
N ASN A 198 -8.47 11.10 22.87
CA ASN A 198 -7.96 12.03 23.88
C ASN A 198 -7.54 13.31 23.17
N TYR A 199 -8.18 14.43 23.52
CA TYR A 199 -7.92 15.75 22.93
C TYR A 199 -7.97 15.76 21.39
N PRO A 200 -9.11 15.36 20.79
CA PRO A 200 -9.21 15.29 19.33
C PRO A 200 -9.18 16.68 18.69
N MET A 201 -8.45 16.78 17.58
CA MET A 201 -8.37 17.96 16.73
C MET A 201 -8.76 17.54 15.31
N GLN A 202 -9.61 18.33 14.67
CA GLN A 202 -10.17 18.02 13.35
C GLN A 202 -10.05 19.23 12.44
N GLY A 203 -9.87 18.97 11.14
CA GLY A 203 -9.80 20.01 10.12
C GLY A 203 -8.55 20.90 10.20
N LEU A 204 -7.46 20.42 10.79
CA LEU A 204 -6.18 21.13 10.79
C LEU A 204 -5.69 21.31 9.36
N LYS A 205 -5.14 22.48 9.06
CA LYS A 205 -4.49 22.78 7.79
C LYS A 205 -2.99 22.71 7.95
N LEU A 206 -2.36 21.82 7.21
CA LEU A 206 -0.90 21.68 7.18
C LEU A 206 -0.38 22.07 5.81
N GLN A 207 0.67 22.88 5.79
CA GLN A 207 1.37 23.22 4.57
C GLN A 207 2.71 22.48 4.53
N LEU A 208 2.94 21.68 3.49
CA LEU A 208 4.23 21.06 3.25
C LEU A 208 4.69 21.35 1.81
N GLY A 209 5.69 22.21 1.69
CA GLY A 209 6.08 22.77 0.38
C GLY A 209 4.90 23.52 -0.24
N GLU A 210 4.50 23.13 -1.44
CA GLU A 210 3.36 23.72 -2.17
C GLU A 210 2.02 23.00 -1.91
N ARG A 211 2.02 21.94 -1.10
CA ARG A 211 0.82 21.11 -0.88
C ARG A 211 0.17 21.40 0.47
N GLU A 212 -1.13 21.70 0.42
CA GLU A 212 -1.99 21.78 1.60
C GLU A 212 -2.59 20.41 1.92
N TYR A 213 -2.61 20.04 3.20
CA TYR A 213 -3.27 18.83 3.71
C TYR A 213 -4.39 19.20 4.68
N THR A 214 -5.48 18.43 4.64
CA THR A 214 -6.48 18.39 5.70
C THR A 214 -6.08 17.28 6.68
N ALA A 215 -5.83 17.63 7.94
CA ALA A 215 -5.31 16.72 8.95
C ALA A 215 -6.16 16.69 10.21
N TRP A 216 -6.23 15.52 10.82
CA TRP A 216 -6.86 15.30 12.12
C TRP A 216 -5.80 14.72 13.07
N ALA A 217 -5.92 15.03 14.36
CA ALA A 217 -4.95 14.63 15.36
C ALA A 217 -5.61 14.24 16.69
N VAL A 218 -4.87 13.49 17.51
CA VAL A 218 -5.21 13.16 18.90
C VAL A 218 -3.95 13.12 19.75
N LYS A 219 -4.10 13.24 21.07
CA LYS A 219 -3.01 13.14 22.06
C LYS A 219 -3.04 11.81 22.84
N ASN A 220 -3.62 10.77 22.26
CA ASN A 220 -3.51 9.42 22.83
C ASN A 220 -2.05 8.97 22.78
N PRO A 221 -1.49 8.35 23.83
CA PRO A 221 -0.23 7.63 23.69
C PRO A 221 -0.45 6.43 22.76
N LEU A 222 0.51 6.20 21.86
CA LEU A 222 0.55 5.02 21.00
C LEU A 222 1.83 4.22 21.29
N ASP A 223 1.68 2.91 21.30
CA ASP A 223 2.75 1.92 21.46
C ASP A 223 2.64 0.85 20.35
N GLU A 224 3.36 -0.27 20.50
CA GLU A 224 3.29 -1.39 19.57
C GLU A 224 1.91 -2.06 19.50
N LYS A 225 1.07 -1.88 20.52
CA LYS A 225 -0.23 -2.56 20.66
C LYS A 225 -1.40 -1.70 20.21
N THR A 226 -1.17 -0.40 20.06
CA THR A 226 -2.20 0.60 19.77
C THR A 226 -1.86 1.38 18.52
N SER A 227 -2.84 1.57 17.66
CA SER A 227 -2.72 2.34 16.42
C SER A 227 -3.78 3.42 16.35
N TYR A 228 -3.45 4.47 15.62
CA TYR A 228 -4.41 5.46 15.18
C TYR A 228 -5.03 5.05 13.86
N TYR A 229 -6.34 5.12 13.82
CA TYR A 229 -7.15 4.82 12.66
C TYR A 229 -7.79 6.09 12.13
N LEU A 230 -7.85 6.20 10.82
CA LEU A 230 -8.47 7.32 10.13
C LEU A 230 -9.21 6.80 8.90
N ARG A 231 -10.41 7.31 8.64
CA ARG A 231 -11.12 7.04 7.40
C ARG A 231 -10.97 8.22 6.43
N ALA A 232 -10.30 7.95 5.32
CA ALA A 232 -10.13 8.91 4.24
C ALA A 232 -11.29 8.82 3.22
N LEU A 233 -11.64 9.97 2.66
CA LEU A 233 -12.64 10.11 1.61
C LEU A 233 -11.99 10.40 0.26
N GLY A 234 -12.61 9.88 -0.80
CA GLY A 234 -12.15 10.05 -2.18
C GLY A 234 -10.85 9.30 -2.47
N ARG A 235 -10.00 9.90 -3.30
CA ARG A 235 -8.72 9.36 -3.75
C ARG A 235 -7.58 10.33 -3.40
N PRO A 236 -7.06 10.33 -2.16
CA PRO A 236 -5.94 11.18 -1.83
C PRO A 236 -4.68 10.81 -2.61
N GLU A 237 -3.98 11.83 -3.10
CA GLU A 237 -2.74 11.66 -3.86
C GLU A 237 -1.51 11.61 -2.95
N SER A 238 -1.69 11.97 -1.69
CA SER A 238 -0.65 11.85 -0.68
C SER A 238 -1.21 11.79 0.73
N PHE A 239 -0.41 11.18 1.60
CA PHE A 239 -0.60 11.15 3.04
C PHE A 239 0.58 11.84 3.73
N VAL A 240 0.28 12.52 4.83
CA VAL A 240 1.29 13.06 5.77
C VAL A 240 0.92 12.62 7.17
N PHE A 241 1.87 12.09 7.94
CA PHE A 241 1.56 11.58 9.28
C PHE A 241 2.81 11.46 10.14
N GLY A 242 2.61 11.38 11.46
CA GLY A 242 3.69 11.22 12.42
C GLY A 242 3.20 11.44 13.85
N GLU A 243 4.14 11.46 14.79
CA GLU A 243 3.87 11.87 16.17
C GLU A 243 3.29 13.29 16.19
N PHE A 244 2.31 13.53 17.06
CA PHE A 244 1.77 14.88 17.23
C PHE A 244 2.83 15.78 17.90
N SER A 245 3.01 16.99 17.34
CA SER A 245 3.90 18.01 17.89
C SER A 245 3.12 19.29 18.18
N GLU A 246 3.41 19.93 19.31
CA GLU A 246 2.93 21.29 19.63
C GLU A 246 3.86 22.38 19.10
N ALA A 247 5.02 22.01 18.56
CA ALA A 247 5.96 22.97 18.00
C ALA A 247 5.53 23.42 16.60
N ASP A 248 5.97 24.61 16.18
CA ASP A 248 5.71 25.18 14.86
C ASP A 248 6.30 24.35 13.69
N SER A 249 7.19 23.41 14.01
CA SER A 249 7.75 22.42 13.08
C SER A 249 7.59 21.01 13.63
N ALA A 250 7.20 20.08 12.78
CA ALA A 250 7.07 18.66 13.12
C ALA A 250 7.83 17.80 12.10
N GLU A 251 8.50 16.75 12.58
CA GLU A 251 9.00 15.69 11.70
C GLU A 251 7.85 14.78 11.33
N VAL A 252 7.64 14.60 10.02
CA VAL A 252 6.50 13.85 9.48
C VAL A 252 6.96 12.94 8.34
N PHE A 253 6.27 11.83 8.19
CA PHE A 253 6.38 10.92 7.06
C PHE A 253 5.41 11.34 5.95
N VAL A 254 5.86 11.18 4.70
CA VAL A 254 5.07 11.57 3.53
C VAL A 254 5.05 10.43 2.52
N LEU A 255 3.85 10.04 2.10
CA LEU A 255 3.64 9.05 1.04
C LEU A 255 2.97 9.72 -0.14
N LYS A 256 3.56 9.58 -1.33
CA LYS A 256 2.92 9.90 -2.61
C LYS A 256 2.19 8.66 -3.11
N MET A 257 0.93 8.79 -3.50
CA MET A 257 0.05 7.67 -3.84
C MET A 257 -0.18 7.49 -5.35
N THR A 258 0.21 8.48 -6.16
CA THR A 258 0.08 8.49 -7.63
C THR A 258 1.32 9.06 -8.33
#